data_AF-A0A9E3UNM1-F1
#
_entry.id   AF-A0A9E3UNM1-F1
#
_cell.length_a   1.000
_cell.length_b   1.000
_cell.length_c   1.000
_cell.angle_alpha   90.00
_cell.angle_beta   90.00
_cell.angle_gamma   90.00
#
_symmetry.space_group_name_H-M   'P 1'
#
loop_
_entity.id
_entity.type
_entity.pdbx_description
1 polymer ?
#
loop_
_entity_poly.entity_id
_entity_poly.type
_entity_poly.pdbx_seq_one_letter_code
_entity_poly.pdbx_strand_id
1 'polypeptide(L)'
;MSGSDDKAAEAGSVMPSRRTVLALGAAAASTVVTIRPALAQTAGSVLNCEIPVPGPHAAGSHIARDGSLVPPGSPGAAPPLARPLRGEEARLLLRGSTPPGVQPGSSQAYANYIRRLQSGMSGFTCYASLQMPR
;
A
#
# COMPACT_ATOMS: atom_id res chain seq x y z
N MET A 1 38.06 26.49 -17.31
CA MET A 1 37.41 27.77 -17.71
C MET A 1 37.49 27.83 -19.22
N SER A 2 36.36 28.12 -19.91
CA SER A 2 36.24 28.44 -21.35
C SER A 2 36.75 27.40 -22.37
N GLY A 3 36.20 27.29 -23.58
CA GLY A 3 34.96 27.88 -24.09
C GLY A 3 35.04 28.26 -25.58
N SER A 4 34.44 27.42 -26.44
CA SER A 4 34.18 27.66 -27.89
C SER A 4 35.41 27.92 -28.78
N ASP A 5 35.35 28.01 -30.12
CA ASP A 5 34.30 27.73 -31.14
C ASP A 5 34.83 26.59 -32.07
N ASP A 6 34.38 26.25 -33.29
CA ASP A 6 33.33 26.69 -34.24
C ASP A 6 32.89 25.47 -35.11
N LYS A 7 31.71 25.52 -35.73
CA LYS A 7 31.53 25.26 -37.19
C LYS A 7 30.12 25.60 -37.66
N ALA A 8 29.97 26.74 -38.32
CA ALA A 8 28.73 27.13 -38.99
C ALA A 8 28.34 26.25 -40.20
N ALA A 9 27.04 26.16 -40.48
CA ALA A 9 26.48 25.88 -41.81
C ALA A 9 25.04 26.42 -41.95
N GLU A 10 24.96 27.53 -42.67
CA GLU A 10 23.81 28.27 -43.23
C GLU A 10 22.55 27.47 -43.62
N ALA A 11 21.38 28.14 -43.61
CA ALA A 11 20.13 27.58 -44.10
C ALA A 11 20.08 27.44 -45.65
N GLY A 12 20.08 26.21 -46.15
CA GLY A 12 19.85 25.90 -47.57
C GLY A 12 18.40 25.52 -47.87
N SER A 13 17.82 26.04 -48.96
CA SER A 13 16.47 25.66 -49.43
C SER A 13 16.46 24.24 -50.05
N VAL A 14 16.32 23.21 -49.21
CA VAL A 14 16.33 21.82 -49.64
C VAL A 14 14.97 21.41 -50.23
N MET A 15 14.91 21.27 -51.56
CA MET A 15 13.86 20.48 -52.22
C MET A 15 13.79 19.08 -51.58
N PRO A 16 12.62 18.58 -51.15
CA PRO A 16 12.52 17.40 -50.31
C PRO A 16 12.83 16.11 -51.08
N SER A 17 14.12 15.77 -51.14
CA SER A 17 14.58 14.48 -51.65
C SER A 17 13.99 13.35 -50.80
N ARG A 18 13.38 12.36 -51.45
CA ARG A 18 12.76 11.20 -50.79
C ARG A 18 13.75 10.42 -49.91
N ARG A 19 15.05 10.57 -50.16
CA ARG A 19 16.16 9.97 -49.39
C ARG A 19 16.30 10.59 -48.00
N THR A 20 15.97 11.87 -47.82
CA THR A 20 16.07 12.59 -46.54
C THR A 20 14.93 12.19 -45.58
N VAL A 21 13.75 11.86 -46.11
CA VAL A 21 12.58 11.47 -45.32
C VAL A 21 12.80 10.16 -44.56
N LEU A 22 13.57 9.21 -45.13
CA LEU A 22 13.92 7.96 -44.45
C LEU A 22 14.90 8.15 -43.27
N ALA A 23 15.62 9.28 -43.18
CA ALA A 23 16.60 9.51 -42.13
C ALA A 23 15.98 9.92 -40.78
N LEU A 24 14.72 10.35 -40.75
CA LEU A 24 14.06 10.85 -39.54
C LEU A 24 13.60 9.76 -38.54
N GLY A 25 13.71 8.48 -38.89
CA GLY A 25 13.18 7.38 -38.08
C GLY A 25 14.03 6.91 -36.89
N ALA A 26 15.18 7.54 -36.60
CA ALA A 26 16.26 6.94 -35.82
C ALA A 26 16.74 7.75 -34.59
N ALA A 27 15.83 8.33 -33.80
CA ALA A 27 16.19 9.10 -32.59
C ALA A 27 15.16 9.00 -31.44
N ALA A 28 15.05 7.84 -30.80
CA ALA A 28 14.24 7.64 -29.59
C ALA A 28 14.97 6.79 -28.54
N ALA A 29 16.03 7.34 -27.93
CA ALA A 29 16.81 6.67 -26.89
C ALA A 29 16.08 6.73 -25.53
N SER A 30 15.21 5.75 -25.26
CA SER A 30 14.51 5.63 -23.97
C SER A 30 15.47 5.22 -22.85
N THR A 31 15.95 6.19 -22.06
CA THR A 31 16.85 5.94 -20.93
C THR A 31 16.09 5.37 -19.73
N VAL A 32 16.30 4.08 -19.43
CA VAL A 32 15.73 3.43 -18.24
C VAL A 32 16.50 3.87 -17.00
N VAL A 33 16.04 4.94 -16.35
CA VAL A 33 16.65 5.44 -15.10
C VAL A 33 16.26 4.53 -13.94
N THR A 34 17.11 3.54 -13.63
CA THR A 34 16.95 2.69 -12.45
C THR A 34 17.29 3.46 -11.17
N ILE A 35 16.32 4.24 -10.66
CA ILE A 35 16.37 4.80 -9.31
C ILE A 35 16.42 3.63 -8.33
N ARG A 36 17.56 3.41 -7.65
CA ARG A 36 17.62 2.54 -6.48
C ARG A 36 16.96 3.29 -5.33
N PRO A 37 15.81 2.85 -4.79
CA PRO A 37 15.23 3.49 -3.61
C PRO A 37 16.15 3.21 -2.43
N ALA A 38 16.68 4.24 -1.79
CA ALA A 38 17.34 4.06 -0.51
C ALA A 38 16.32 3.49 0.48
N LEU A 39 16.67 2.40 1.17
CA LEU A 39 15.79 1.60 2.03
C LEU A 39 15.36 2.31 3.35
N ALA A 40 15.47 3.63 3.40
CA ALA A 40 15.31 4.47 4.59
C ALA A 40 13.88 4.95 4.86
N GLN A 41 12.90 4.68 3.97
CA GLN A 41 11.52 5.20 4.09
C GLN A 41 10.44 4.11 4.21
N THR A 42 10.75 2.83 3.94
CA THR A 42 9.75 1.75 4.00
C THR A 42 9.30 1.41 5.42
N ALA A 43 10.15 1.64 6.43
CA ALA A 43 9.87 1.28 7.83
C ALA A 43 8.63 1.99 8.42
N GLY A 44 8.35 3.23 8.01
CA GLY A 44 7.17 3.99 8.46
C GLY A 44 5.86 3.57 7.79
N SER A 45 5.92 3.17 6.50
CA SER A 45 4.73 2.75 5.75
C SER A 45 4.09 1.48 6.33
N VAL A 46 4.91 0.54 6.82
CA VAL A 46 4.47 -0.74 7.41
C VAL A 46 3.74 -0.56 8.76
N LEU A 47 3.79 0.61 9.39
CA LEU A 47 3.04 0.92 10.61
C LEU A 47 1.75 1.73 10.32
N ASN A 48 1.72 2.42 9.19
CA ASN A 48 0.56 3.15 8.66
C ASN A 48 -0.35 2.32 7.73
N CYS A 49 -0.08 1.03 7.54
CA CYS A 49 -1.02 0.16 6.81
C CYS A 49 -2.32 -0.04 7.59
N GLU A 50 -3.43 -0.24 6.87
CA GLU A 50 -4.76 -0.32 7.46
C GLU A 50 -5.38 -1.73 7.34
N ILE A 51 -6.09 -2.13 8.38
CA ILE A 51 -6.81 -3.41 8.50
C ILE A 51 -8.30 -3.10 8.70
N PRO A 52 -9.17 -3.34 7.71
CA PRO A 52 -10.61 -3.24 7.88
C PRO A 52 -11.13 -4.42 8.73
N VAL A 53 -11.97 -4.11 9.72
CA VAL A 53 -12.46 -5.07 10.73
C VAL A 53 -13.97 -4.87 10.94
N PRO A 54 -14.85 -5.69 10.32
CA PRO A 54 -14.56 -6.71 9.32
C PRO A 54 -14.01 -6.16 7.99
N GLY A 55 -13.50 -7.05 7.14
CA GLY A 55 -13.14 -6.72 5.76
C GLY A 55 -14.38 -6.50 4.87
N PRO A 56 -14.22 -5.96 3.64
CA PRO A 56 -15.34 -5.66 2.75
C PRO A 56 -16.11 -6.91 2.31
N HIS A 57 -15.46 -8.09 2.31
CA HIS A 57 -16.09 -9.40 2.11
C HIS A 57 -17.05 -9.82 3.24
N ALA A 58 -17.06 -9.07 4.35
CA ALA A 58 -17.81 -9.33 5.58
C ALA A 58 -18.56 -8.07 6.06
N ALA A 59 -18.82 -7.11 5.16
CA ALA A 59 -19.55 -5.89 5.47
C ALA A 59 -20.95 -6.21 6.03
N GLY A 60 -21.33 -5.54 7.12
CA GLY A 60 -22.58 -5.81 7.84
C GLY A 60 -22.53 -6.97 8.86
N SER A 61 -21.53 -7.85 8.80
CA SER A 61 -21.30 -8.86 9.84
C SER A 61 -20.78 -8.24 11.14
N HIS A 62 -21.00 -8.95 12.25
CA HIS A 62 -20.41 -8.67 13.56
C HIS A 62 -19.31 -9.71 13.85
N ILE A 63 -18.47 -9.46 14.85
CA ILE A 63 -17.33 -10.32 15.18
C ILE A 63 -17.55 -10.96 16.55
N ALA A 64 -17.71 -12.27 16.61
CA ALA A 64 -17.84 -13.00 17.87
C ALA A 64 -16.53 -12.98 18.67
N ARG A 65 -16.61 -13.30 19.97
CA ARG A 65 -15.43 -13.27 20.87
C ARG A 65 -14.27 -14.17 20.42
N ASP A 66 -14.54 -15.24 19.67
CA ASP A 66 -13.53 -16.13 19.12
C ASP A 66 -12.85 -15.61 17.83
N GLY A 67 -13.32 -14.47 17.29
CA GLY A 67 -12.87 -13.89 16.03
C GLY A 67 -13.64 -14.36 14.78
N SER A 68 -14.70 -15.17 14.92
CA SER A 68 -15.56 -15.56 13.81
C SER A 68 -16.55 -14.46 13.41
N LEU A 69 -17.05 -14.53 12.18
CA LEU A 69 -18.08 -13.61 11.66
C LEU A 69 -19.47 -14.15 11.98
N VAL A 70 -20.33 -13.30 12.54
CA VAL A 70 -21.68 -13.66 12.99
C VAL A 70 -22.72 -12.60 12.61
N PRO A 71 -24.02 -12.94 12.56
CA PRO A 71 -25.07 -11.97 12.31
C PRO A 71 -25.14 -10.85 13.37
N PRO A 72 -25.65 -9.65 13.01
CA PRO A 72 -25.97 -8.61 13.99
C PRO A 72 -26.93 -9.13 15.07
N GLY A 73 -26.78 -8.65 16.30
CA GLY A 73 -27.57 -9.09 17.47
C GLY A 73 -27.08 -10.38 18.14
N SER A 74 -26.04 -11.04 17.61
CA SER A 74 -25.45 -12.24 18.24
C SER A 74 -24.90 -11.94 19.66
N PRO A 75 -25.22 -12.75 20.69
CA PRO A 75 -24.82 -12.48 22.08
C PRO A 75 -23.32 -12.29 22.27
N GLY A 76 -22.92 -11.12 22.78
CA GLY A 76 -21.52 -10.80 23.08
C GLY A 76 -20.63 -10.58 21.85
N ALA A 77 -21.20 -10.45 20.66
CA ALA A 77 -20.46 -10.07 19.45
C ALA A 77 -20.09 -8.57 19.45
N ALA A 78 -18.93 -8.26 18.90
CA ALA A 78 -18.48 -6.90 18.66
C ALA A 78 -19.10 -6.33 17.38
N PRO A 79 -19.50 -5.04 17.37
CA PRO A 79 -19.95 -4.35 16.16
C PRO A 79 -18.80 -4.17 15.15
N PRO A 80 -19.09 -3.86 13.88
CA PRO A 80 -18.05 -3.44 12.94
C PRO A 80 -17.41 -2.11 13.35
N LEU A 81 -16.11 -1.96 13.11
CA LEU A 81 -15.40 -0.69 13.34
C LEU A 81 -15.74 0.32 12.24
N ALA A 82 -16.13 1.54 12.64
CA ALA A 82 -16.51 2.62 11.73
C ALA A 82 -15.34 3.19 10.91
N ARG A 83 -14.10 2.80 11.22
CA ARG A 83 -12.88 3.10 10.46
C ARG A 83 -11.97 1.87 10.40
N PRO A 84 -11.13 1.74 9.37
CA PRO A 84 -10.02 0.78 9.40
C PRO A 84 -9.11 1.02 10.62
N LEU A 85 -8.55 -0.07 11.12
CA LEU A 85 -7.59 -0.07 12.23
C LEU A 85 -6.18 0.06 11.68
N ARG A 86 -5.35 0.97 12.20
CA ARG A 86 -3.96 1.14 11.74
C ARG A 86 -3.05 0.03 12.26
N GLY A 87 -1.93 -0.19 11.57
CA GLY A 87 -0.93 -1.21 11.91
C GLY A 87 -0.44 -1.12 13.36
N GLU A 88 -0.21 0.08 13.90
CA GLU A 88 0.14 0.25 15.31
C GLU A 88 -0.99 -0.13 16.28
N GLU A 89 -2.23 0.21 15.94
CA GLU A 89 -3.41 -0.09 16.75
C GLU A 89 -3.72 -1.60 16.73
N ALA A 90 -3.54 -2.26 15.58
CA ALA A 90 -3.56 -3.71 15.44
C ALA A 90 -2.43 -4.37 16.25
N ARG A 91 -1.22 -3.79 16.25
CA ARG A 91 -0.09 -4.27 17.07
C ARG A 91 -0.37 -4.16 18.57
N LEU A 92 -1.09 -3.12 19.00
CA LEU A 92 -1.56 -2.99 20.39
C LEU A 92 -2.60 -4.07 20.73
N LEU A 93 -3.62 -4.29 19.88
CA LEU A 93 -4.60 -5.36 20.08
C LEU A 93 -3.97 -6.75 20.16
N LEU A 94 -3.02 -7.05 19.27
CA LEU A 94 -2.28 -8.31 19.25
C LEU A 94 -1.39 -8.51 20.50
N ARG A 95 -1.04 -7.42 21.21
CA ARG A 95 -0.36 -7.42 22.51
C ARG A 95 -1.34 -7.43 23.70
N GLY A 96 -2.65 -7.48 23.46
CA GLY A 96 -3.68 -7.43 24.50
C GLY A 96 -4.00 -6.02 25.02
N SER A 97 -3.43 -4.97 24.43
CA SER A 97 -3.72 -3.57 24.77
C SER A 97 -4.85 -3.01 23.91
N THR A 98 -5.76 -2.22 24.48
CA THR A 98 -6.84 -1.57 23.70
C THR A 98 -6.35 -0.22 23.14
N PRO A 99 -6.34 0.00 21.81
CA PRO A 99 -5.96 1.27 21.21
C PRO A 99 -7.09 2.31 21.31
N PRO A 100 -6.78 3.62 21.17
CA PRO A 100 -7.77 4.69 21.30
C PRO A 100 -8.90 4.59 20.25
N GLY A 101 -10.15 4.71 20.70
CA GLY A 101 -11.33 4.56 19.85
C GLY A 101 -11.80 3.12 19.62
N VAL A 102 -11.13 2.11 20.20
CA VAL A 102 -11.63 0.74 20.28
C VAL A 102 -12.27 0.52 21.66
N GLN A 103 -13.48 -0.04 21.71
CA GLN A 103 -14.15 -0.31 22.99
C GLN A 103 -13.50 -1.51 23.70
N PRO A 104 -13.09 -1.41 24.99
CA PRO A 104 -12.33 -2.47 25.68
C PRO A 104 -12.99 -3.85 25.65
N GLY A 105 -14.32 -3.93 25.81
CA GLY A 105 -15.08 -5.19 25.74
C GLY A 105 -15.11 -5.87 24.37
N SER A 106 -14.71 -5.17 23.29
CA SER A 106 -14.60 -5.70 21.92
C SER A 106 -13.15 -5.95 21.46
N SER A 107 -12.16 -5.43 22.19
CA SER A 107 -10.73 -5.54 21.86
C SER A 107 -10.27 -6.97 21.54
N GLN A 108 -10.67 -7.94 22.38
CA GLN A 108 -10.33 -9.35 22.20
C GLN A 108 -10.96 -9.97 20.95
N ALA A 109 -12.20 -9.60 20.61
CA ALA A 109 -12.89 -10.09 19.42
C ALA A 109 -12.17 -9.62 18.15
N TYR A 110 -11.79 -8.34 18.08
CA TYR A 110 -10.99 -7.78 16.98
C TYR A 110 -9.59 -8.40 16.92
N ALA A 111 -8.90 -8.59 18.06
CA ALA A 111 -7.60 -9.26 18.10
C ALA A 111 -7.69 -10.72 17.61
N ASN A 112 -8.78 -11.42 17.89
CA ASN A 112 -9.02 -12.77 17.41
C ASN A 112 -9.37 -12.82 15.92
N TYR A 113 -10.16 -11.87 15.41
CA TYR A 113 -10.40 -11.71 13.97
C TYR A 113 -9.10 -11.42 13.20
N ILE A 114 -8.27 -10.51 13.70
CA ILE A 114 -6.96 -10.19 13.08
C ILE A 114 -6.07 -11.45 13.05
N ARG A 115 -6.02 -12.23 14.13
CA ARG A 115 -5.31 -13.53 14.18
C ARG A 115 -5.84 -14.60 13.21
N ARG A 116 -7.06 -14.44 12.68
CA ARG A 116 -7.67 -15.34 11.70
C ARG A 116 -7.60 -14.83 10.25
N LEU A 117 -7.02 -13.67 9.99
CA LEU A 117 -6.84 -13.17 8.63
C LEU A 117 -6.02 -14.18 7.80
N GLN A 118 -6.54 -14.54 6.63
CA GLN A 118 -5.93 -15.47 5.67
C GLN A 118 -5.34 -14.72 4.48
N SER A 119 -4.46 -15.37 3.72
CA SER A 119 -3.96 -14.86 2.44
C SER A 119 -5.11 -14.53 1.49
N GLY A 120 -5.09 -13.33 0.91
CA GLY A 120 -6.19 -12.79 0.09
C GLY A 120 -7.22 -11.96 0.87
N MET A 121 -7.28 -12.04 2.21
CA MET A 121 -8.13 -11.14 3.00
C MET A 121 -7.50 -9.75 3.11
N SER A 122 -8.34 -8.73 3.00
CA SER A 122 -7.99 -7.31 3.22
C SER A 122 -7.31 -7.11 4.59
N GLY A 123 -6.11 -6.51 4.60
CA GLY A 123 -5.34 -6.28 5.82
C GLY A 123 -4.43 -7.44 6.26
N PHE A 124 -4.52 -8.62 5.63
CA PHE A 124 -3.61 -9.74 5.92
C PHE A 124 -2.13 -9.39 5.70
N THR A 125 -1.82 -8.67 4.62
CA THR A 125 -0.45 -8.21 4.31
C THR A 125 0.10 -7.26 5.39
N CYS A 126 -0.76 -6.41 5.96
CA CYS A 126 -0.43 -5.58 7.11
C CYS A 126 -0.16 -6.45 8.35
N TYR A 127 -1.07 -7.38 8.69
CA TYR A 127 -0.91 -8.30 9.82
C TYR A 127 0.36 -9.16 9.73
N ALA A 128 0.66 -9.75 8.57
CA ALA A 128 1.90 -10.49 8.34
C ALA A 128 3.15 -9.61 8.57
N SER A 129 3.09 -8.33 8.18
CA SER A 129 4.19 -7.36 8.37
C SER A 129 4.32 -6.83 9.80
N LEU A 130 3.34 -7.09 10.67
CA LEU A 130 3.41 -6.90 12.13
C LEU A 130 3.96 -8.13 12.87
N GLN A 131 3.87 -9.32 12.27
CA GLN A 131 4.40 -10.57 12.81
C GLN A 131 5.90 -10.76 12.56
N MET A 132 6.44 -10.17 11.48
CA MET A 132 7.88 -10.20 11.23
C MET A 132 8.65 -9.53 12.40
N PRO A 133 9.54 -10.24 13.10
CA PRO A 133 10.41 -9.64 14.10
C PRO A 133 11.37 -8.64 13.43
N ARG A 134 11.82 -7.66 14.22
CA ARG A 134 12.74 -6.58 13.83
C ARG A 134 13.73 -6.38 14.97
#